data_AF-A0A9D4U5A7-F1
#
_entry.id   AF-A0A9D4U5A7-F1
#
_cell.length_a   1.000
_cell.length_b   1.000
_cell.length_c   1.000
_cell.angle_alpha   90.00
_cell.angle_beta   90.00
_cell.angle_gamma   90.00
#
_symmetry.space_group_name_H-M   'P 1'
#
loop_
_entity.id
_entity.type
_entity.pdbx_description
1 polymer ?
#
loop_
_entity_poly.entity_id
_entity_poly.type
_entity_poly.pdbx_seq_one_letter_code
_entity_poly.pdbx_strand_id
1 'polypeptide(L)' 'MYLPKNETNEAWYDRYGNYNMIIQGIVDANMKFLDMNIGWPGSCNDKRILRNSGFYRLCQGRERLVGQPFVHEDLSIQ' A
#
# COMPACT_ATOMS: atom_id res chain seq x y z
N MET A 1 0.75 4.78 -17.79
CA MET A 1 1.81 5.58 -17.15
C MET A 1 3.13 5.15 -17.76
N TYR A 2 3.82 6.02 -18.48
CA TYR A 2 5.11 5.69 -19.10
C TYR A 2 6.23 6.12 -18.14
N LEU A 3 7.19 5.25 -17.90
CA LEU A 3 8.40 5.62 -17.17
C LEU A 3 9.17 6.68 -17.98
N PRO A 4 9.83 7.65 -17.32
CA PRO A 4 10.66 8.62 -18.02
C PRO A 4 11.67 7.90 -18.93
N LYS A 5 11.64 8.27 -20.21
CA LYS A 5 12.22 7.52 -21.33
C LYS A 5 13.75 7.36 -21.28
N ASN A 6 14.42 8.08 -20.37
CA ASN A 6 15.87 8.33 -20.43
C ASN A 6 16.64 7.88 -19.18
N GLU A 7 16.00 7.23 -18.21
CA GLU A 7 16.70 6.61 -17.10
C GLU A 7 16.08 5.24 -16.85
N THR A 8 16.84 4.17 -17.11
CA THR A 8 16.58 2.86 -16.50
C THR A 8 16.84 3.00 -15.02
N ASN A 9 15.97 3.72 -14.31
CA ASN A 9 16.13 3.93 -12.89
C ASN A 9 15.78 2.61 -12.22
N GLU A 10 16.83 1.89 -11.79
CA GLU A 10 16.78 0.59 -11.12
C GLU A 10 15.79 0.57 -9.95
N ALA A 11 15.44 1.72 -9.39
CA ALA A 11 14.39 1.82 -8.38
C ALA A 11 13.03 1.26 -8.84
N TRP A 12 12.71 1.33 -10.14
CA TRP A 12 11.43 0.84 -10.68
C TRP A 12 11.48 -0.61 -11.13
N TYR A 13 12.66 -1.24 -11.09
CA TYR A 13 12.86 -2.62 -11.48
C TYR A 13 12.67 -3.52 -10.25
N ASP A 14 11.60 -4.30 -10.24
CA ASP A 14 11.29 -5.19 -9.12
C ASP A 14 12.22 -6.41 -9.06
N ARG A 15 12.08 -7.22 -8.00
CA ARG A 15 12.88 -8.44 -7.81
C ARG A 15 12.62 -9.54 -8.86
N TYR A 16 11.58 -9.39 -9.67
CA TYR A 16 11.20 -10.30 -10.75
C TYR A 16 11.65 -9.79 -12.12
N GLY A 17 12.36 -8.66 -12.15
CA GLY A 17 12.87 -8.06 -13.35
C GLY A 17 11.81 -7.34 -14.19
N ASN A 18 10.75 -6.84 -13.55
CA ASN A 18 9.70 -6.07 -14.19
C ASN A 18 9.75 -4.61 -13.77
N TYR A 19 9.49 -3.73 -14.73
CA TYR A 19 9.26 -2.32 -14.45
C TYR A 19 7.86 -2.13 -13.88
N ASN A 20 7.75 -1.76 -12.61
CA ASN A 20 6.45 -1.52 -11.98
C ASN A 20 6.51 -0.46 -10.88
N MET A 21 5.32 -0.14 -10.37
CA MET A 21 5.06 0.82 -9.30
C MET A 21 4.14 0.18 -8.28
N ILE A 22 4.38 0.46 -7.01
CA ILE A 22 3.57 -0.03 -5.91
C ILE A 22 2.51 1.02 -5.55
N ILE A 23 1.30 0.53 -5.31
CA ILE A 23 0.13 1.30 -4.86
C ILE A 23 -0.32 0.71 -3.52
N GLN A 24 -0.50 1.57 -2.53
CA GLN A 24 -1.28 1.26 -1.34
C GLN A 24 -2.68 1.84 -1.52
N GLY A 25 -3.71 1.04 -1.31
CA GLY A 25 -5.11 1.48 -1.39
C GLY A 25 -5.84 1.18 -0.09
N ILE A 26 -6.76 2.07 0.28
CA ILE A 26 -7.80 1.80 1.27
C ILE A 26 -9.08 1.51 0.50
N VAL A 27 -9.74 0.40 0.82
CA VAL A 27 -10.96 -0.03 0.14
C VAL A 27 -12.11 -0.21 1.11
N ASP A 28 -13.34 -0.08 0.62
CA ASP A 28 -14.53 -0.50 1.35
C ASP A 28 -14.74 -2.02 1.25
N ALA A 29 -15.78 -2.53 1.92
CA ALA A 29 -16.16 -3.95 1.90
C ALA A 29 -16.58 -4.46 0.51
N ASN A 30 -16.86 -3.56 -0.45
CA ASN A 30 -17.16 -3.89 -1.84
C ASN A 30 -15.94 -3.77 -2.75
N MET A 31 -14.73 -3.70 -2.17
CA MET A 31 -13.46 -3.56 -2.89
C MET A 31 -13.34 -2.26 -3.70
N LYS A 32 -14.10 -1.21 -3.33
CA LYS A 32 -13.99 0.11 -3.98
C LYS A 32 -12.92 0.93 -3.30
N PHE A 33 -12.02 1.52 -4.09
CA PHE A 33 -11.00 2.44 -3.57
C PHE A 33 -11.66 3.68 -2.94
N LEU A 34 -11.33 3.92 -1.67
CA LEU A 34 -11.70 5.11 -0.91
C LEU A 34 -10.57 6.14 -0.88
N ASP A 35 -9.32 5.66 -0.90
CA ASP A 35 -8.12 6.48 -0.89
C ASP A 35 -6.95 5.68 -1.48
N MET A 36 -5.98 6.38 -2.08
CA MET A 36 -4.80 5.76 -2.70
C MET A 36 -3.52 6.54 -2.39
N ASN A 37 -2.46 5.80 -2.04
CA ASN A 37 -1.09 6.29 -1.96
C ASN A 37 -0.26 5.56 -3.02
N ILE A 38 0.16 6.30 -4.05
CA ILE A 38 0.79 5.78 -5.27
C ILE A 38 2.18 6.41 -5.46
N GLY A 39 2.94 5.92 -6.43
CA GLY A 39 4.22 6.53 -6.81
C GLY A 39 5.46 5.85 -6.21
N TRP A 40 5.28 4.70 -5.54
CA TRP A 40 6.41 3.99 -4.94
C TRP A 40 7.13 3.15 -6.00
N PRO A 41 8.46 3.27 -6.14
CA PRO A 41 9.22 2.45 -7.07
C PRO A 41 9.08 0.95 -6.78
N GLY A 42 9.00 0.12 -7.83
CA GLY A 42 8.82 -1.33 -7.75
C GLY A 42 9.83 -2.11 -6.91
N SER A 43 11.05 -1.60 -6.78
CA SER A 43 12.08 -2.21 -5.95
C SER A 43 11.92 -1.90 -4.45
N CYS A 44 10.98 -1.02 -4.07
CA CYS A 44 10.80 -0.63 -2.68
C CYS A 44 10.25 -1.78 -1.83
N ASN A 45 10.82 -1.94 -0.63
CA ASN A 45 10.33 -2.91 0.35
C ASN A 45 9.03 -2.44 1.02
N ASP A 46 8.07 -3.35 1.20
CA ASP A 46 6.77 -3.10 1.82
C ASP A 46 6.84 -2.41 3.19
N LYS A 47 7.80 -2.78 4.05
CA LYS A 47 7.98 -2.14 5.38
C LYS A 47 8.39 -0.68 5.23
N ARG A 48 9.24 -0.38 4.24
CA ARG A 48 9.68 0.98 3.95
C ARG A 48 8.52 1.80 3.39
N ILE A 49 7.75 1.23 2.47
CA ILE A 49 6.57 1.88 1.91
C ILE A 49 5.57 2.18 3.01
N LEU A 50 5.20 1.19 3.83
CA LEU A 50 4.27 1.36 4.94
C LEU A 50 4.72 2.48 5.88
N ARG A 51 5.94 2.44 6.43
CA ARG A 51 6.39 3.45 7.40
C ARG A 51 6.45 4.87 6.84
N ASN A 52 6.71 5.02 5.54
CA ASN A 52 6.81 6.31 4.88
C ASN A 52 5.50 6.75 4.20
N SER A 53 4.45 5.93 4.27
CA SER A 53 3.18 6.23 3.63
C SER A 53 2.39 7.30 4.39
N GLY A 54 1.64 8.13 3.65
CA GLY A 54 0.68 9.05 4.27
C GLY A 54 -0.34 8.30 5.14
N PHE A 55 -0.78 7.13 4.70
CA PHE A 55 -1.71 6.28 5.44
C PHE A 55 -1.18 5.87 6.81
N TYR A 56 0.08 5.43 6.91
CA TYR A 56 0.65 5.06 8.20
C TYR A 56 0.63 6.23 9.17
N ARG A 57 1.00 7.43 8.71
CA ARG A 57 0.98 8.65 9.51
C ARG A 57 -0.45 8.99 9.98
N LEU A 58 -1.43 8.93 9.09
CA LEU A 58 -2.84 9.20 9.41
C LEU A 58 -3.43 8.15 10.36
N CYS A 59 -3.07 6.87 10.22
CA CYS A 59 -3.49 5.82 11.14
C CYS A 59 -2.86 5.99 12.52
N GLN A 60 -1.57 6.36 12.60
CA GLN A 60 -0.91 6.69 13.88
C GLN A 60 -1.56 7.91 14.55
N GLY A 61 -1.97 8.91 13.77
CA GLY A 61 -2.71 10.09 14.23
C GLY A 61 -4.18 9.83 14.59
N ARG A 62 -4.69 8.61 14.40
CA ARG A 62 -6.12 8.26 14.54
C ARG A 62 -7.03 9.13 13.67
N GLU A 63 -6.59 9.43 12.46
CA GLU A 63 -7.37 10.17 11.45
C GLU A 63 -7.90 9.24 10.35
N ARG A 64 -7.34 8.03 10.23
CA ARG A 64 -7.72 7.02 9.24
C ARG A 64 -7.85 5.64 9.89
N LEU A 65 -8.77 4.83 9.36
CA LEU A 65 -9.12 3.50 9.90
C LEU A 65 -9.52 3.53 11.39
N VAL A 66 -10.29 4.56 11.76
CA VAL A 66 -10.74 4.83 13.15
C VAL A 66 -11.96 4.01 13.59
N GLY A 67 -12.36 3.02 12.79
CA GLY A 67 -13.50 2.16 13.10
C GLY A 67 -13.27 1.30 14.33
N GLN A 68 -14.35 0.74 14.88
CA GLN A 68 -14.24 -0.30 15.89
C GLN A 68 -13.42 -1.47 15.32
N PRO A 69 -12.44 -2.01 16.07
CA PRO A 69 -11.73 -3.21 15.64
C PRO A 69 -12.74 -4.29 15.31
N PHE A 70 -12.64 -4.88 14.12
CA PHE A 70 -13.38 -6.08 13.82
C PHE A 70 -12.76 -7.22 14.63
N VAL A 71 -13.41 -7.57 15.74
CA VAL A 71 -13.06 -8.77 16.50
C VAL A 71 -13.70 -9.92 15.76
N HIS A 72 -12.88 -10.74 15.10
CA HIS A 72 -13.35 -12.02 14.63
C HIS A 72 -13.58 -12.87 15.88
N GLU A 73 -14.84 -13.15 16.22
CA GLU A 73 -15.13 -14.16 17.24
C GLU A 73 -14.51 -15.48 16.76
N ASP A 74 -13.70 -16.10 17.61
CA ASP A 74 -13.11 -17.40 17.35
C ASP A 74 -14.26 -18.39 17.09
N LEU A 75 -14.45 -18.76 15.83
CA LEU A 75 -15.16 -19.98 15.47
C LEU A 75 -14.23 -21.15 15.80
N SER A 76 -13.92 -21.34 17.09
CA SER A 76 -13.40 -22.60 17.57
C SER A 76 -14.51 -23.63 17.36
N ILE A 77 -14.35 -24.40 16.28
CA ILE A 77 -15.17 -25.55 15.92
C ILE A 77 -15.27 -26.45 17.16
N GLN A 78 -16.50 -26.63 17.67
CA GLN A 78 -16.84 -27.72 18.60
C GLN A 78 -16.78 -29.06 17.89
#